data_AF-A0A3P7K8E2-F1
#
_entry.id   AF-A0A3P7K8E2-F1
#
_cell.length_a   1.000
_cell.length_b   1.000
_cell.length_c   1.000
_cell.angle_alpha   90.00
_cell.angle_beta   90.00
_cell.angle_gamma   90.00
#
_symmetry.space_group_name_H-M   'P 1'
#
loop_
_entity.id
_entity.type
_entity.pdbx_description
1 polymer ?
#
loop_
_entity_poly.entity_id
_entity_poly.type
_entity_poly.pdbx_seq_one_letter_code
_entity_poly.pdbx_strand_id
1 'polypeptide(L)'
;MSSESFKATVNSLPPNEEAFVLILNSHALNMTLNWLCNTEGLEGVHNKSLVVTLDKKAADILRELWPNVRQLNWLVPALEQPFNYGDGPYQLFYLFRANLARSLLASGRSFWMIQQVQFR
;
A
#
# COMPACT_ATOMS: atom_id res chain seq x y z
N MET A 1 -4.33 1.31 13.73
CA MET A 1 -3.09 0.50 13.59
C MET A 1 -2.15 0.87 14.73
N SER A 2 -1.49 -0.10 15.37
CA SER A 2 -0.48 0.18 16.41
C SER A 2 0.90 0.41 15.78
N SER A 3 1.74 1.23 16.42
CA SER A 3 3.14 1.47 16.00
C SER A 3 3.95 0.17 15.88
N GLU A 4 3.66 -0.82 16.73
CA GLU A 4 4.30 -2.14 16.73
C GLU A 4 3.96 -2.95 15.47
N SER A 5 2.67 -2.99 15.09
CA SER A 5 2.25 -3.70 13.88
C SER A 5 2.89 -3.11 12.61
N PHE A 6 3.01 -1.78 12.53
CA PHE A 6 3.73 -1.12 11.45
C PHE A 6 5.19 -1.53 11.40
N LYS A 7 5.91 -1.43 12.53
CA LYS A 7 7.33 -1.78 12.59
C LYS A 7 7.57 -3.24 12.23
N ALA A 8 6.73 -4.16 12.71
CA ALA A 8 6.83 -5.58 12.38
C ALA A 8 6.67 -5.83 10.87
N THR A 9 5.65 -5.25 10.25
CA THR A 9 5.43 -5.37 8.80
C THR A 9 6.58 -4.76 8.00
N VAL A 10 7.03 -3.57 8.35
CA VAL A 10 8.13 -2.90 7.65
C VAL A 10 9.46 -3.66 7.83
N ASN A 11 9.69 -4.23 9.01
CA ASN A 11 10.91 -5.01 9.27
C ASN A 11 10.94 -6.36 8.53
N SER A 12 9.79 -6.89 8.15
CA SER A 12 9.68 -8.07 7.28
C SER A 12 10.03 -7.81 5.81
N LEU A 13 10.36 -6.57 5.43
CA LEU A 13 10.93 -6.27 4.11
C LEU A 13 12.37 -6.79 3.99
N PRO A 14 12.75 -7.33 2.81
CA PRO A 14 14.14 -7.69 2.55
C PRO A 14 15.08 -6.51 2.90
N PRO A 15 16.11 -6.73 3.72
CA PRO A 15 17.09 -5.70 4.02
C PRO A 15 17.94 -5.39 2.79
N ASN A 16 18.40 -4.15 2.66
CA ASN A 16 19.28 -3.68 1.58
C ASN A 16 18.70 -3.77 0.16
N GLU A 17 17.39 -3.96 0.03
CA GLU A 17 16.68 -3.94 -1.24
C GLU A 17 15.56 -2.89 -1.22
N GLU A 18 15.27 -2.31 -2.38
CA GLU A 18 14.21 -1.32 -2.52
C GLU A 18 12.84 -2.01 -2.52
N ALA A 19 11.96 -1.57 -1.62
CA ALA A 19 10.60 -2.07 -1.56
C ALA A 19 9.69 -1.44 -2.62
N PHE A 20 8.68 -2.17 -3.08
CA PHE A 20 7.59 -1.62 -3.90
C PHE A 20 6.38 -1.33 -3.01
N VAL A 21 6.11 -0.06 -2.76
CA VAL A 21 5.00 0.36 -1.89
C VAL A 21 3.82 0.76 -2.75
N LEU A 22 2.75 -0.03 -2.70
CA LEU A 22 1.48 0.24 -3.36
C LEU A 22 0.49 0.77 -2.32
N ILE A 23 -0.24 1.84 -2.62
CA ILE A 23 -1.28 2.39 -1.75
C ILE A 23 -2.60 2.32 -2.49
N LEU A 24 -3.62 1.71 -1.90
CA LEU A 24 -4.95 1.61 -2.52
C LEU A 24 -6.10 1.67 -1.51
N ASN A 25 -7.28 1.98 -2.04
CA ASN A 25 -8.56 1.65 -1.43
C ASN A 25 -9.30 0.61 -2.31
N SER A 26 -10.51 0.22 -1.90
CA SER A 26 -11.30 -0.81 -2.57
C SER A 26 -11.68 -0.48 -4.01
N HIS A 27 -11.63 0.80 -4.40
CA HIS A 27 -11.91 1.21 -5.77
C HIS A 27 -10.75 0.89 -6.71
N ALA A 28 -9.50 1.05 -6.26
CA ALA A 28 -8.31 0.67 -7.02
C ALA A 28 -7.93 -0.83 -6.91
N LEU A 29 -8.68 -1.61 -6.11
CA LEU A 29 -8.35 -3.01 -5.82
C LEU A 29 -8.22 -3.88 -7.07
N ASN A 30 -9.10 -3.74 -8.05
CA ASN A 30 -9.04 -4.54 -9.28
C ASN A 30 -7.75 -4.29 -10.06
N MET A 31 -7.26 -3.05 -10.09
CA MET A 31 -5.97 -2.74 -10.73
C MET A 31 -4.81 -3.37 -9.99
N THR A 32 -4.87 -3.43 -8.66
CA THR A 32 -3.85 -4.09 -7.84
C THR A 32 -3.87 -5.60 -8.04
N LEU A 33 -5.06 -6.22 -8.08
CA LEU A 33 -5.20 -7.65 -8.35
C LEU A 33 -4.68 -8.02 -9.75
N ASN A 34 -5.00 -7.22 -10.78
CA ASN A 34 -4.44 -7.42 -12.11
C ASN A 34 -2.92 -7.32 -12.12
N TRP A 35 -2.34 -6.36 -11.40
CA TRP A 35 -0.89 -6.23 -11.27
C TRP A 35 -0.27 -7.45 -10.57
N LEU A 36 -0.89 -7.96 -9.50
CA LEU A 36 -0.44 -9.16 -8.81
C LEU A 36 -0.44 -10.38 -9.73
N CYS A 37 -1.55 -10.62 -10.44
CA CYS A 37 -1.66 -11.71 -11.41
C CYS A 37 -0.59 -11.61 -12.52
N ASN A 38 -0.43 -10.43 -13.12
CA ASN A 38 0.52 -10.23 -14.22
C ASN A 38 1.99 -10.37 -13.80
N THR A 39 2.27 -10.25 -12.49
CA THR A 39 3.63 -10.31 -11.95
C THR A 39 3.88 -11.57 -11.11
N GLU A 40 2.94 -12.53 -11.08
CA GLU A 40 3.05 -13.74 -10.26
C GLU A 40 4.30 -14.56 -10.58
N GLY A 41 4.66 -14.66 -11.87
CA GLY A 41 5.86 -15.36 -12.32
C GLY A 41 7.17 -14.57 -12.19
N LEU A 42 7.14 -13.30 -11.76
CA LEU A 42 8.32 -12.45 -11.66
C LEU A 42 8.95 -12.57 -10.28
N GLU A 43 10.05 -13.31 -10.21
CA GLU A 43 10.78 -13.53 -8.96
C GLU A 43 11.16 -12.21 -8.30
N GLY A 44 10.88 -12.13 -7.00
CA GLY A 44 11.24 -10.99 -6.19
C GLY A 44 10.29 -9.78 -6.26
N VAL A 45 9.26 -9.80 -7.11
CA VAL A 45 8.31 -8.68 -7.17
C VAL A 45 7.45 -8.66 -5.90
N HIS A 46 6.68 -9.73 -5.65
CA HIS A 46 5.78 -9.78 -4.48
C HIS A 46 6.54 -9.81 -3.15
N ASN A 47 7.74 -10.41 -3.10
CA ASN A 47 8.59 -10.42 -1.90
C ASN A 47 9.24 -9.07 -1.59
N LYS A 48 9.23 -8.11 -2.52
CA LYS A 48 9.64 -6.71 -2.28
C LYS A 48 8.44 -5.79 -2.10
N SER A 49 7.23 -6.26 -2.39
CA SER A 49 6.04 -5.44 -2.30
C SER A 49 5.45 -5.33 -0.90
N LEU A 50 5.04 -4.11 -0.57
CA LEU A 50 4.20 -3.77 0.57
C LEU A 50 2.92 -3.10 0.04
N VAL A 51 1.79 -3.73 0.29
CA VAL A 51 0.48 -3.21 -0.11
C VAL A 51 -0.19 -2.52 1.07
N VAL A 52 -0.38 -1.21 0.98
CA VAL A 52 -1.03 -0.39 2.00
C VAL A 52 -2.48 -0.17 1.61
N THR A 53 -3.39 -0.76 2.37
CA THR A 53 -4.84 -0.63 2.13
C THR A 53 -5.42 0.45 3.04
N LEU A 54 -6.24 1.35 2.49
CA LEU A 54 -6.83 2.48 3.21
C LEU A 54 -8.21 2.19 3.81
N ASP A 55 -8.80 1.06 3.45
CA ASP A 55 -10.09 0.60 3.93
C ASP A 55 -10.08 -0.91 4.22
N LYS A 56 -11.06 -1.34 5.01
CA LYS A 56 -11.17 -2.74 5.44
C LYS A 56 -11.51 -3.70 4.29
N LYS A 57 -12.34 -3.28 3.34
CA LYS A 57 -12.80 -4.14 2.24
C LYS A 57 -11.62 -4.56 1.35
N ALA A 58 -10.74 -3.62 1.00
CA ALA A 58 -9.51 -3.92 0.27
C ALA A 58 -8.58 -4.86 1.06
N ALA A 59 -8.41 -4.61 2.37
CA ALA A 59 -7.56 -5.44 3.23
C ALA A 59 -8.05 -6.89 3.33
N ASP A 60 -9.36 -7.07 3.50
CA ASP A 60 -9.97 -8.39 3.70
C ASP A 60 -9.88 -9.22 2.41
N ILE A 61 -10.25 -8.64 1.26
CA ILE A 61 -10.16 -9.32 -0.03
C ILE A 61 -8.69 -9.65 -0.39
N LEU A 62 -7.76 -8.73 -0.16
CA LEU A 62 -6.34 -8.99 -0.44
C LEU A 62 -5.78 -10.10 0.46
N ARG A 63 -6.22 -10.18 1.72
CA ARG A 63 -5.81 -11.25 2.64
C ARG A 63 -6.32 -12.61 2.20
N GLU A 64 -7.55 -12.65 1.69
CA GLU A 64 -8.20 -13.87 1.22
C GLU A 64 -7.54 -14.40 -0.06
N LEU A 65 -7.35 -13.53 -1.06
CA LEU A 65 -6.85 -13.93 -2.37
C LEU A 65 -5.33 -14.06 -2.46
N TRP A 66 -4.59 -13.22 -1.73
CA TRP A 66 -3.13 -13.14 -1.79
C TRP A 66 -2.49 -13.12 -0.40
N PRO A 67 -2.66 -14.19 0.41
CA PRO A 67 -2.24 -14.21 1.81
C PRO A 67 -0.73 -14.03 2.03
N ASN A 68 0.09 -14.35 1.02
CA ASN A 68 1.54 -14.25 1.08
C ASN A 68 2.07 -12.85 0.71
N VAL A 69 1.22 -11.98 0.14
CA VAL A 69 1.60 -10.60 -0.15
C VAL A 69 1.54 -9.79 1.13
N ARG A 70 2.64 -9.12 1.49
CA ARG A 70 2.68 -8.29 2.70
C ARG A 70 1.76 -7.10 2.52
N GLN A 71 0.89 -6.94 3.50
CA GLN A 71 -0.06 -5.85 3.54
C GLN A 71 -0.03 -5.12 4.87
N LEU A 72 -0.40 -3.84 4.80
CA LEU A 72 -0.58 -2.98 5.96
C LEU A 72 -1.94 -2.28 5.81
N ASN A 73 -2.86 -2.59 6.72
CA ASN A 73 -4.16 -1.94 6.73
C ASN A 73 -4.13 -0.68 7.60
N TRP A 74 -4.28 0.48 6.95
CA TRP A 74 -4.34 1.78 7.58
C TRP A 74 -5.67 2.43 7.27
N LEU A 75 -6.66 2.21 8.13
CA LEU A 75 -8.00 2.78 7.97
C LEU A 75 -7.94 4.32 7.97
N VAL A 76 -8.35 4.93 6.86
CA VAL A 76 -8.51 6.37 6.73
C VAL A 76 -9.91 6.63 6.15
N PRO A 77 -10.93 6.85 6.98
CA PRO A 77 -12.34 6.97 6.53
C PRO A 77 -12.56 7.96 5.39
N ALA A 78 -11.83 9.08 5.39
CA ALA A 78 -11.92 10.11 4.36
C ALA A 78 -11.33 9.69 2.99
N LEU A 79 -10.56 8.59 2.92
CA LEU A 79 -9.95 8.05 1.71
C LEU A 79 -10.59 6.74 1.23
N GLU A 80 -11.67 6.29 1.89
CA GLU A 80 -12.40 5.08 1.48
C GLU A 80 -13.11 5.29 0.14
N GLN A 81 -13.58 6.51 -0.12
CA GLN A 81 -14.27 6.88 -1.36
C GLN A 81 -13.27 7.34 -2.43
N PRO A 82 -13.62 7.21 -3.73
CA PRO A 82 -12.81 7.79 -4.79
C PRO A 82 -12.83 9.32 -4.69
N PHE A 83 -11.72 9.95 -5.04
CA PHE A 83 -11.51 11.39 -4.96
C PHE A 83 -10.84 11.90 -6.24
N ASN A 84 -11.09 13.18 -6.57
CA ASN A 84 -10.55 13.82 -7.75
C ASN A 84 -9.46 14.84 -7.42
N TYR A 85 -8.70 15.19 -8.45
CA TYR A 85 -7.70 16.25 -8.33
C TYR A 85 -8.34 17.54 -7.84
N GLY A 86 -7.76 18.14 -6.80
CA GLY A 86 -8.27 19.37 -6.19
C GLY A 86 -9.20 19.17 -5.00
N ASP A 87 -9.70 17.94 -4.76
CA ASP A 87 -10.57 17.66 -3.62
C ASP A 87 -9.80 17.63 -2.29
N GLY A 88 -10.48 17.93 -1.18
CA GLY A 88 -9.91 17.81 0.17
C GLY A 88 -9.29 16.44 0.47
N PRO A 89 -9.98 15.32 0.18
CA PRO A 89 -9.42 13.97 0.29
C PRO A 89 -8.14 13.74 -0.52
N TYR A 90 -7.99 14.39 -1.68
CA TYR A 90 -6.78 14.27 -2.49
C TYR A 90 -5.56 14.89 -1.78
N GLN A 91 -5.75 16.02 -1.10
CA GLN A 91 -4.70 16.63 -0.27
C GLN A 91 -4.37 15.76 0.94
N LEU A 92 -5.38 15.18 1.58
CA LEU A 92 -5.19 14.24 2.68
C LEU A 92 -4.41 13.00 2.23
N PHE A 93 -4.69 12.48 1.04
CA PHE A 93 -3.94 11.36 0.47
C PHE A 93 -2.46 11.72 0.30
N TYR A 94 -2.12 12.91 -0.21
CA TYR A 94 -0.72 13.34 -0.28
C TYR A 94 -0.04 13.47 1.08
N LEU A 95 -0.75 14.02 2.08
CA LEU A 95 -0.23 14.10 3.43
C LEU A 95 0.05 12.70 4.00
N PHE A 96 -0.89 11.77 3.82
CA PHE A 96 -0.71 10.37 4.19
C PHE A 96 0.52 9.77 3.50
N ARG A 97 0.61 9.95 2.18
CA ARG A 97 1.72 9.46 1.35
C ARG A 97 3.08 9.96 1.83
N ALA A 98 3.18 11.26 2.11
CA ALA A 98 4.41 11.89 2.60
C ALA A 98 4.80 11.38 4.00
N ASN A 99 3.83 11.21 4.90
CA ASN A 99 4.08 10.68 6.23
C ASN A 99 4.51 9.22 6.20
N LEU A 100 3.86 8.39 5.37
CA LEU A 100 4.26 6.99 5.17
C LEU A 100 5.70 6.90 4.63
N ALA A 101 6.02 7.70 3.61
CA ALA A 101 7.36 7.80 3.05
C ALA A 101 8.40 8.14 4.14
N ARG A 102 8.13 9.17 4.93
CA ARG A 102 9.00 9.56 6.05
C ARG A 102 9.19 8.43 7.06
N SER A 103 8.12 7.72 7.43
CA SER A 103 8.18 6.61 8.39
C SER A 103 8.99 5.41 7.87
N LEU A 104 8.90 5.09 6.58
CA LEU A 104 9.71 4.04 5.94
C LEU A 104 11.20 4.42 5.92
N LEU A 105 11.52 5.66 5.53
CA LEU A 105 12.91 6.16 5.55
C LEU A 105 13.49 6.18 6.96
N ALA A 106 12.71 6.62 7.95
CA ALA A 106 13.11 6.60 9.35
C ALA A 106 13.34 5.18 9.89
N SER A 107 12.78 4.16 9.24
CA SER A 107 13.00 2.74 9.54
C SER A 107 14.13 2.12 8.71
N GLY A 108 14.92 2.94 8.00
CA GLY A 108 16.05 2.48 7.18
C GLY A 108 15.65 1.75 5.91
N ARG A 109 14.43 1.97 5.40
CA ARG A 109 13.93 1.30 4.18
C ARG A 109 13.89 2.26 3.01
N SER A 110 14.63 1.91 1.95
CA SER A 110 14.47 2.50 0.62
C SER A 110 13.27 1.87 -0.08
N PHE A 111 12.59 2.65 -0.91
CA PHE A 111 11.39 2.18 -1.61
C PHE A 111 11.10 2.99 -2.87
N TRP A 112 10.40 2.33 -3.80
CA TRP A 112 9.63 2.94 -4.86
C TRP A 112 8.17 2.97 -4.46
N MET A 113 7.56 4.15 -4.48
CA MET A 113 6.14 4.27 -4.21
C MET A 113 5.37 4.29 -5.53
N ILE A 114 4.64 3.21 -5.77
CA ILE A 114 3.89 2.95 -6.99
C ILE A 114 2.44 3.31 -6.71
N GLN A 115 1.93 4.32 -7.40
CA GLN A 115 0.58 4.81 -7.15
C GLN A 115 -0.37 4.36 -8.25
N GLN A 116 -1.40 3.60 -7.86
CA GLN A 116 -2.56 3.33 -8.69
C GLN A 116 -3.66 4.30 -8.25
N VAL A 117 -3.74 5.48 -8.90
CA VAL A 117 -4.86 6.40 -8.66
C VAL A 117 -5.94 6.10 -9.67
N GLN A 118 -7.14 5.83 -9.18
CA GLN A 118 -8.33 5.87 -9.99
C GLN A 118 -9.05 7.18 -9.66
N PHE A 119 -8.87 8.15 -10.56
CA PHE A 119 -9.72 9.35 -10.58
C PHE A 119 -11.11 8.96 -11.06
N ARG A 120 -12.13 9.65 -10.56
CA ARG A 120 -13.52 9.53 -11.00
C ARG A 120 -13.78 10.42 -12.21
#